data_AF-A0A2H5X1N5-F1
#
_entry.id   AF-A0A2H5X1N5-F1
#
_cell.length_a   1.000
_cell.length_b   1.000
_cell.length_c   1.000
_cell.angle_alpha   90.00
_cell.angle_beta   90.00
_cell.angle_gamma   90.00
#
_symmetry.space_group_name_H-M   'P 1'
#
loop_
_entity.id
_entity.type
_entity.pdbx_description
1 polymer ?
#
loop_
_entity_poly.entity_id
_entity_poly.type
_entity_poly.pdbx_seq_one_letter_code
_entity_poly.pdbx_strand_id
1 'polypeptide(L)'
;MRTKGLAMLLLATVLLLTIGALWAQSRVPTAVITRTQRIELVDKEGRIRAELKTSGEDTLLVLYDGQGRLRTAIGTESVAFYGADGKLKGKIDAQSLSGVAPDSR
;
A
#
# COMPACT_ATOMS: atom_id res chain seq x y z
N MET A 1 58.33 -7.67 -23.44
CA MET A 1 57.25 -6.70 -23.77
C MET A 1 55.85 -7.32 -23.86
N ARG A 2 55.66 -8.56 -24.34
CA ARG A 2 54.33 -9.19 -24.53
C ARG A 2 53.53 -9.46 -23.24
N THR A 3 54.17 -9.81 -22.14
CA THR A 3 53.49 -10.15 -20.86
C THR A 3 52.92 -8.92 -20.15
N LYS A 4 53.60 -7.77 -20.23
CA LYS A 4 53.13 -6.50 -19.65
C LYS A 4 51.88 -5.98 -20.36
N GLY A 5 51.79 -6.14 -21.69
CA GLY A 5 50.60 -5.76 -22.46
C GLY A 5 49.38 -6.63 -22.15
N LEU A 6 49.57 -7.94 -22.00
CA LEU A 6 48.49 -8.87 -21.62
C LEU A 6 47.99 -8.59 -20.19
N ALA A 7 48.90 -8.33 -19.25
CA ALA A 7 48.53 -7.98 -17.87
C ALA A 7 47.74 -6.66 -17.81
N MET A 8 48.12 -5.67 -18.61
CA MET A 8 47.42 -4.38 -18.69
C MET A 8 46.01 -4.53 -19.29
N LEU A 9 45.85 -5.38 -20.31
CA LEU A 9 44.55 -5.69 -20.90
C LEU A 9 43.61 -6.38 -19.92
N LEU A 10 44.12 -7.37 -19.16
CA LEU A 10 43.35 -8.06 -18.12
C LEU A 10 42.90 -7.09 -17.02
N LEU A 11 43.79 -6.19 -16.59
CA LEU A 11 43.46 -5.19 -15.57
C LEU A 11 42.36 -4.23 -16.05
N ALA A 12 42.44 -3.77 -17.31
CA ALA A 12 41.44 -2.90 -17.91
C ALA A 12 40.08 -3.59 -18.04
N THR A 13 40.07 -4.88 -18.37
CA THR A 13 38.85 -5.69 -18.50
C THR A 13 38.17 -5.87 -17.15
N VAL A 14 38.94 -6.19 -16.10
CA VAL A 14 38.43 -6.29 -14.73
C VAL A 14 37.87 -4.96 -14.27
N LEU A 15 38.57 -3.85 -14.54
CA LEU A 15 38.11 -2.51 -14.19
C LEU A 15 36.76 -2.18 -14.87
N LEU A 16 36.65 -2.42 -16.18
CA LEU A 16 35.40 -2.23 -16.92
C LEU A 16 34.25 -3.07 -16.38
N LEU A 17 34.50 -4.34 -16.03
CA LEU A 17 33.50 -5.23 -15.43
C LEU A 17 33.05 -4.73 -14.05
N THR A 18 33.99 -4.28 -13.21
CA THR A 18 33.67 -3.76 -11.87
C THR A 18 32.84 -2.47 -11.94
N ILE A 19 33.18 -1.58 -12.88
CA ILE A 19 32.40 -0.36 -13.12
C ILE A 19 30.99 -0.74 -13.60
N GLY A 20 30.87 -1.62 -14.59
CA GLY A 20 29.59 -2.09 -15.10
C GLY A 20 28.70 -2.72 -14.01
N ALA A 21 29.28 -3.53 -13.11
CA ALA A 21 28.58 -4.11 -11.97
C ALA A 21 28.09 -3.03 -10.97
N LEU A 22 28.91 -2.01 -10.73
CA LEU A 22 28.55 -0.90 -9.84
C LEU A 22 27.35 -0.09 -10.38
N TRP A 23 27.26 0.11 -11.71
CA TRP A 23 26.10 0.75 -12.36
C TRP A 23 24.84 -0.12 -12.35
N ALA A 24 24.98 -1.45 -12.38
CA ALA A 24 23.82 -2.35 -12.28
C ALA A 24 23.24 -2.36 -10.86
N GLN A 25 24.09 -2.24 -9.85
CA GLN A 25 23.69 -2.32 -8.43
C GLN A 25 23.11 -1.00 -7.88
N SER A 26 23.37 0.14 -8.55
CA SER A 26 22.91 1.46 -8.11
C SER A 26 21.45 1.79 -8.45
N ARG A 27 20.69 0.86 -9.04
CA ARG A 27 19.24 1.02 -9.23
C ARG A 27 18.54 0.84 -7.88
N VAL A 28 18.38 1.94 -7.14
CA VAL A 28 17.46 2.00 -6.01
C VAL A 28 16.08 1.60 -6.54
N PRO A 29 15.46 0.51 -6.04
CA PRO A 29 14.11 0.14 -6.47
C PRO A 29 13.19 1.32 -6.20
N THR A 30 12.75 2.00 -7.25
CA THR A 30 11.79 3.08 -7.10
C THR A 30 10.46 2.43 -6.77
N ALA A 31 9.80 2.88 -5.70
CA ALA A 31 8.49 2.37 -5.35
C ALA A 31 7.54 2.52 -6.56
N VAL A 32 6.96 1.43 -7.03
CA VAL A 32 5.96 1.47 -8.10
C VAL A 32 4.69 2.06 -7.49
N ILE A 33 4.34 3.28 -7.91
CA ILE A 33 3.13 3.96 -7.46
C ILE A 33 1.99 3.61 -8.43
N THR A 34 0.99 2.88 -7.94
CA THR A 34 -0.28 2.69 -8.65
C THR A 34 -1.28 3.76 -8.22
N ARG A 35 -1.73 4.58 -9.18
CA ARG A 35 -2.79 5.58 -8.95
C ARG A 35 -4.12 5.04 -9.47
N THR A 36 -5.13 4.98 -8.62
CA THR A 36 -6.48 4.55 -8.97
C THR A 36 -7.49 5.23 -8.06
N GLN A 37 -8.73 5.35 -8.52
CA GLN A 37 -9.86 5.82 -7.72
C GLN A 37 -10.47 4.69 -6.88
N ARG A 38 -10.19 3.43 -7.22
CA ARG A 38 -10.74 2.25 -6.54
C ARG A 38 -9.79 1.06 -6.59
N ILE A 39 -9.68 0.37 -5.46
CA ILE A 39 -9.07 -0.95 -5.32
C ILE A 39 -10.13 -1.87 -4.74
N GLU A 40 -10.36 -3.02 -5.37
CA GLU A 40 -11.33 -4.03 -4.92
C GLU A 40 -10.59 -5.31 -4.53
N LEU A 41 -10.90 -5.84 -3.35
CA LEU A 41 -10.56 -7.21 -2.97
C LEU A 41 -11.73 -8.10 -3.35
N VAL A 42 -11.50 -9.06 -4.24
CA VAL A 42 -12.53 -9.95 -4.79
C VAL A 42 -12.23 -11.39 -4.40
N ASP A 43 -13.25 -12.16 -4.02
CA ASP A 43 -13.09 -13.59 -3.73
C ASP A 43 -13.07 -14.46 -4.99
N LYS A 44 -12.85 -15.77 -4.81
CA LYS A 44 -12.78 -16.74 -5.91
C LYS A 44 -14.09 -16.90 -6.69
N GLU A 45 -15.21 -16.49 -6.09
CA GLU A 45 -16.53 -16.47 -6.74
C GLU A 45 -16.82 -15.14 -7.44
N GLY A 46 -15.90 -14.18 -7.40
CA GLY A 46 -16.07 -12.86 -8.01
C GLY A 46 -16.80 -11.84 -7.13
N ARG A 47 -17.04 -12.13 -5.84
CA ARG A 47 -17.72 -11.20 -4.93
C ARG A 47 -16.72 -10.24 -4.30
N ILE A 48 -17.08 -8.96 -4.25
CA ILE A 48 -16.28 -7.95 -3.56
C ILE A 48 -16.35 -8.19 -2.05
N ARG A 49 -15.17 -8.27 -1.43
CA ARG A 49 -14.94 -8.48 0.01
C ARG A 49 -14.56 -7.20 0.72
N ALA A 50 -13.82 -6.35 0.02
CA ALA A 50 -13.44 -5.04 0.49
C ALA A 50 -13.21 -4.10 -0.68
N GLU A 51 -13.33 -2.80 -0.45
CA GLU A 51 -12.91 -1.78 -1.41
C GLU A 51 -12.29 -0.58 -0.70
N LEU A 52 -11.22 -0.06 -1.29
CA LEU A 52 -10.68 1.26 -0.97
C LEU A 52 -11.02 2.18 -2.14
N LYS A 53 -11.75 3.27 -1.89
CA LYS A 53 -12.20 4.17 -2.94
C LYS A 53 -12.26 5.61 -2.52
N THR A 54 -12.21 6.51 -3.50
CA THR A 54 -12.61 7.90 -3.34
C THR A 54 -14.14 8.02 -3.43
N SER A 55 -14.74 8.88 -2.62
CA SER A 55 -16.17 9.18 -2.64
C SER A 55 -16.38 10.67 -2.41
N GLY A 56 -16.55 11.43 -3.50
CA GLY A 56 -16.49 12.89 -3.42
C GLY A 56 -15.09 13.33 -2.99
N GLU A 57 -15.02 14.15 -1.94
CA GLU A 57 -13.76 14.61 -1.33
C GLU A 57 -13.21 13.63 -0.29
N ASP A 58 -13.96 12.57 0.04
CA ASP A 58 -13.58 11.61 1.07
C ASP A 58 -12.90 10.36 0.50
N THR A 59 -12.22 9.63 1.39
CA THR A 59 -11.73 8.28 1.14
C THR A 59 -12.48 7.29 2.04
N LEU A 60 -12.90 6.17 1.46
CA LEU A 60 -13.65 5.12 2.14
C LEU A 60 -12.96 3.77 1.97
N LEU A 61 -12.75 3.07 3.09
CA LEU A 61 -12.51 1.63 3.13
C LEU A 61 -13.80 0.94 3.57
N VAL A 62 -14.31 0.05 2.73
CA VAL A 62 -15.56 -0.67 2.96
C VAL A 62 -15.28 -2.16 3.06
N LEU A 63 -15.92 -2.83 4.03
CA LEU A 63 -15.80 -4.27 4.26
C LEU A 63 -17.17 -4.94 4.14
N TYR A 64 -17.20 -6.06 3.42
CA TYR A 64 -18.40 -6.86 3.15
C TYR A 64 -18.31 -8.25 3.78
N ASP A 65 -19.47 -8.81 4.14
CA ASP A 65 -19.57 -10.20 4.63
C ASP A 65 -19.57 -11.25 3.52
N GLY A 66 -19.65 -12.53 3.91
CA GLY A 66 -19.75 -13.71 3.03
C GLY A 66 -20.73 -13.59 1.87
N GLN A 67 -21.77 -12.77 2.03
CA GLN A 67 -22.87 -12.60 1.09
C GLN A 67 -22.80 -11.25 0.35
N GLY A 68 -21.71 -10.49 0.48
CA GLY A 68 -21.54 -9.18 -0.15
C GLY A 68 -22.28 -8.04 0.56
N ARG A 69 -22.73 -8.23 1.80
CA ARG A 69 -23.44 -7.19 2.56
C ARG A 69 -22.46 -6.33 3.34
N LEU A 70 -22.71 -5.02 3.38
CA LEU A 70 -21.91 -4.06 4.14
C LEU A 70 -21.86 -4.43 5.63
N ARG A 71 -20.65 -4.44 6.19
CA ARG A 71 -20.40 -4.68 7.63
C ARG A 71 -19.66 -3.54 8.29
N THR A 72 -18.75 -2.91 7.57
CA THR A 72 -17.96 -1.80 8.10
C THR A 72 -17.66 -0.79 7.01
N ALA A 73 -17.78 0.49 7.34
CA ALA A 73 -17.29 1.58 6.53
C ALA A 73 -16.35 2.43 7.39
N ILE A 74 -15.15 2.66 6.89
CA ILE A 74 -14.12 3.49 7.51
C ILE A 74 -13.94 4.69 6.59
N GLY A 75 -14.37 5.86 7.06
CA GLY A 75 -14.05 7.15 6.46
C GLY A 75 -12.90 7.82 7.18
N THR A 76 -12.46 8.98 6.69
CA THR A 76 -11.36 9.75 7.27
C THR A 76 -11.56 10.05 8.76
N GLU A 77 -12.78 10.39 9.16
CA GLU A 77 -13.12 10.86 10.52
C GLU A 77 -14.05 9.90 11.27
N SER A 78 -14.37 8.73 10.71
CA SER A 78 -15.30 7.82 11.37
C SER A 78 -15.17 6.36 10.99
N VAL A 79 -15.62 5.49 11.89
CA VAL A 79 -15.83 4.07 11.64
C VAL A 79 -17.28 3.71 11.97
N ALA A 80 -18.00 3.20 10.99
CA ALA A 80 -19.39 2.74 11.13
C ALA A 80 -19.48 1.22 11.00
N PHE A 81 -20.24 0.58 11.89
CA PHE A 81 -20.49 -0.86 11.92
C PHE A 81 -21.95 -1.18 11.62
N TYR A 82 -22.19 -2.17 10.77
CA TYR A 82 -23.51 -2.55 10.31
C TYR A 82 -23.87 -3.97 10.72
N GLY A 83 -25.08 -4.14 11.24
CA GLY A 83 -25.65 -5.41 11.69
C GLY A 83 -26.09 -6.29 10.53
N ALA A 84 -26.36 -7.56 10.81
CA ALA A 84 -26.73 -8.57 9.81
C ALA A 84 -27.87 -8.12 8.87
N ASP A 85 -28.78 -7.32 9.41
CA ASP A 85 -29.96 -6.70 8.79
C ASP A 85 -29.66 -5.43 7.96
N GLY A 86 -28.41 -4.99 7.92
CA GLY A 86 -27.96 -3.78 7.20
C GLY A 86 -28.11 -2.49 8.01
N LYS A 87 -28.57 -2.54 9.26
CA LYS A 87 -28.73 -1.34 10.08
C LYS A 87 -27.42 -0.93 10.76
N LEU A 88 -27.23 0.37 10.96
CA LEU A 88 -26.13 0.89 11.75
C LEU A 88 -26.23 0.37 13.18
N LYS A 89 -25.21 -0.34 13.65
CA LYS A 89 -25.09 -0.83 15.02
C LYS A 89 -24.29 0.11 15.91
N GLY A 90 -23.38 0.87 15.33
CA GLY A 90 -22.53 1.80 16.06
C GLY A 90 -21.67 2.59 15.11
N LYS A 91 -21.29 3.78 15.55
CA LYS A 91 -20.38 4.67 14.85
C LYS A 91 -19.43 5.29 15.86
N ILE A 92 -18.15 5.35 15.51
CA ILE A 92 -17.13 6.06 16.26
C ILE A 92 -16.69 7.21 15.37
N ASP A 93 -16.88 8.43 15.84
CA ASP A 93 -16.40 9.65 15.18
C ASP A 93 -15.10 10.11 15.86
N ALA A 94 -14.12 10.59 15.11
CA ALA A 94 -12.85 11.06 15.67
C ALA A 94 -13.06 12.17 16.71
N GLN A 95 -14.07 13.01 16.51
CA GLN A 95 -14.51 14.04 17.45
C GLN A 95 -15.02 13.47 18.79
N SER A 96 -15.57 12.26 18.79
CA SER A 96 -15.99 11.60 20.04
C SER A 96 -14.80 11.10 20.86
N LEU A 97 -13.62 10.99 20.23
CA LEU A 97 -12.38 10.55 20.86
C LEU A 97 -11.51 11.73 21.35
N SER A 98 -11.68 12.93 20.80
CA SER A 98 -10.91 14.11 21.20
C SER A 98 -11.29 14.67 22.58
N GLY A 99 -12.44 14.26 23.13
CA GLY A 99 -12.80 14.51 24.53
C GLY A 99 -12.03 13.66 25.54
N VAL A 100 -11.27 12.66 25.09
CA VAL A 100 -10.34 11.87 25.89
C VAL A 100 -8.96 12.51 25.78
N ALA A 101 -8.80 13.72 26.33
CA ALA A 101 -7.45 14.22 26.59
C ALA A 101 -6.77 13.23 27.55
N PRO A 102 -5.49 12.87 27.35
CA PRO A 102 -4.76 12.11 28.34
C PRO A 102 -4.72 12.96 29.61
N ASP A 103 -5.36 12.46 30.66
CA ASP A 103 -5.34 13.06 32.00
C ASP A 103 -3.87 13.25 32.42
N SER A 104 -3.35 14.46 32.21
CA SER A 104 -2.02 14.83 32.63
C SER A 104 -2.09 15.20 34.10
N ARG A 105 -1.71 14.23 34.94
CA ARG A 105 -1.35 14.42 36.35
C ARG A 105 -0.52 15.66 36.58
#